data_AF-A0A2V8QL66-F1
#
_entry.id   AF-A0A2V8QL66-F1
#
_cell.length_a   1.000
_cell.length_b   1.000
_cell.length_c   1.000
_cell.angle_alpha   90.00
_cell.angle_beta   90.00
_cell.angle_gamma   90.00
#
_symmetry.space_group_name_H-M   'P 1'
#
loop_
_entity.id
_entity.type
_entity.pdbx_description
1 polymer ?
#
loop_
_entity_poly.entity_id
_entity_poly.type
_entity_poly.pdbx_seq_one_letter_code
_entity_poly.pdbx_strand_id
1 'polypeptide(L)'
;MTLKRINWPLWSGLLLSLFAFLSYYLIFVWYPTTRNFPWANLLLFVGAVALLVAGFRRAFKTDRPLRSKIVASIVTSVGVLVCALFLFIFFVAAKWIPAAPGAPRVGQKAPDVTITDTNNKPISLAQLLSTPIEGKPPRGVVLIFYRGYW
;
A
#
# COMPACT_ATOMS: atom_id res chain seq x y z
N MET A 1 -31.68 30.35 21.00
CA MET A 1 -30.84 29.91 19.87
C MET A 1 -30.87 28.39 19.78
N THR A 2 -31.62 27.84 18.82
CA THR A 2 -31.72 26.40 18.61
C THR A 2 -30.38 25.92 18.03
N LEU A 3 -29.55 25.24 18.83
CA LEU A 3 -28.31 24.62 18.36
C LEU A 3 -28.62 23.70 17.18
N LYS A 4 -28.24 24.15 15.98
CA LYS A 4 -28.45 23.41 14.74
C LYS A 4 -27.64 22.12 14.82
N ARG A 5 -28.28 21.02 15.19
CA ARG A 5 -27.65 19.72 15.48
C ARG A 5 -26.75 19.31 14.30
N ILE A 6 -25.44 19.35 14.51
CA ILE A 6 -24.41 18.98 13.53
C ILE A 6 -24.62 17.52 13.10
N ASN A 7 -24.37 17.24 11.81
CA ASN A 7 -24.40 15.88 11.28
C ASN A 7 -23.11 15.14 11.64
N TRP A 8 -22.93 14.87 12.95
CA TRP A 8 -21.73 14.22 13.48
C TRP A 8 -21.33 12.94 12.71
N PRO A 9 -22.25 12.00 12.38
CA PRO A 9 -21.87 10.79 11.65
C PRO A 9 -21.19 11.06 10.31
N LEU A 10 -21.64 12.08 9.58
CA LEU A 10 -21.05 12.47 8.29
C LEU A 10 -19.60 12.94 8.45
N TRP A 11 -19.35 13.83 9.42
CA TRP A 11 -18.03 14.37 9.68
C TRP A 11 -17.08 13.33 10.28
N SER A 12 -17.57 12.52 11.20
CA SER A 12 -16.79 11.40 11.76
C SER A 12 -16.45 10.37 10.70
N GLY A 13 -17.37 10.08 9.78
CA GLY A 13 -17.11 9.20 8.64
C GLY A 13 -15.98 9.73 7.75
N LEU A 14 -15.99 11.03 7.44
CA LEU A 14 -14.91 11.66 6.68
C LEU A 14 -13.57 11.61 7.43
N LEU A 15 -13.54 12.03 8.70
CA LEU A 15 -12.32 12.03 9.50
C LEU A 15 -11.77 10.61 9.67
N LEU A 16 -12.64 9.62 9.89
CA LEU A 16 -12.24 8.23 9.99
C LEU A 16 -11.71 7.70 8.65
N SER A 17 -12.25 8.12 7.50
CA SER A 17 -11.72 7.73 6.19
C SER A 17 -10.31 8.29 5.94
N LEU A 18 -10.05 9.54 6.35
CA LEU A 18 -8.73 10.15 6.27
C LEU A 18 -7.75 9.48 7.22
N PHE A 19 -8.18 9.20 8.45
CA PHE A 19 -7.37 8.45 9.42
C PHE A 19 -7.07 7.04 8.92
N ALA A 20 -8.05 6.32 8.37
CA ALA A 20 -7.86 5.01 7.78
C ALA A 20 -6.85 5.06 6.63
N PHE A 21 -6.86 6.10 5.80
CA PHE A 21 -5.87 6.28 4.74
C PHE A 21 -4.46 6.53 5.32
N LEU A 22 -4.32 7.55 6.17
CA LEU A 22 -3.02 8.03 6.66
C LEU A 22 -2.36 7.04 7.63
N SER A 23 -3.14 6.37 8.48
CA SER A 23 -2.64 5.39 9.45
C SER A 23 -1.91 4.23 8.76
N TYR A 24 -2.26 3.89 7.51
CA TYR A 24 -1.52 2.89 6.76
C TYR A 24 -0.06 3.31 6.58
N TYR A 25 0.16 4.49 5.99
CA TYR A 25 1.49 4.97 5.60
C TYR A 25 2.33 5.41 6.80
N LEU A 26 1.69 5.91 7.86
CA LEU A 26 2.39 6.44 9.03
C LEU A 26 2.69 5.36 10.10
N ILE A 27 1.82 4.35 10.22
CA ILE A 27 1.85 3.39 11.34
C ILE A 27 1.91 1.95 10.82
N PHE A 28 0.93 1.53 10.02
CA PHE A 28 0.78 0.10 9.68
C PHE A 28 1.79 -0.43 8.68
N VAL A 29 2.52 0.45 7.96
CA VAL A 29 3.62 0.06 7.07
C VAL A 29 4.77 -0.63 7.82
N TRP A 30 4.93 -0.35 9.12
CA TRP A 30 6.01 -0.90 9.94
C TRP A 30 5.76 -2.32 10.45
N TYR A 31 4.53 -2.81 10.35
CA TYR A 31 4.15 -4.14 10.82
C TYR A 31 3.93 -5.09 9.63
N PRO A 32 4.70 -6.19 9.50
CA PRO A 32 4.59 -7.10 8.36
C PRO A 32 3.18 -7.63 8.11
N THR A 33 2.43 -7.89 9.19
CA THR A 33 1.06 -8.43 9.15
C THR A 33 0.07 -7.47 8.49
N THR A 34 0.20 -6.16 8.69
CA THR A 34 -0.67 -5.14 8.08
C THR A 34 -0.12 -4.59 6.77
N ARG A 35 1.21 -4.59 6.61
CA ARG A 35 1.87 -4.17 5.36
C ARG A 35 1.55 -5.11 4.20
N ASN A 36 1.57 -6.42 4.44
CA ASN A 36 1.31 -7.41 3.38
C ASN A 36 -0.18 -7.47 3.01
N PHE A 37 -1.07 -7.21 3.97
CA PHE A 37 -2.51 -7.14 3.74
C PHE A 37 -3.14 -6.14 4.73
N PRO A 38 -3.79 -5.05 4.28
CA PRO A 38 -4.12 -3.90 5.12
C PRO A 38 -5.46 -4.08 5.84
N TRP A 39 -5.67 -5.25 6.44
CA TRP A 39 -6.95 -5.64 7.04
C TRP A 39 -7.46 -4.63 8.08
N ALA A 40 -6.57 -4.05 8.88
CA ALA A 40 -6.91 -3.04 9.88
C ALA A 40 -7.50 -1.79 9.22
N ASN A 41 -6.88 -1.30 8.15
CA ASN A 41 -7.38 -0.16 7.38
C ASN A 41 -8.71 -0.49 6.69
N LEU A 42 -8.87 -1.71 6.18
CA LEU A 42 -10.15 -2.17 5.61
C LEU A 42 -11.29 -2.11 6.63
N LEU A 43 -11.06 -2.57 7.87
CA LEU A 43 -12.05 -2.47 8.95
C LEU A 43 -12.39 -1.02 9.29
N LEU A 44 -11.37 -0.14 9.35
CA LEU A 44 -11.59 1.30 9.56
C LEU A 44 -12.40 1.92 8.43
N PHE A 45 -12.14 1.55 7.17
CA PHE A 45 -12.91 2.02 6.02
C PHE A 45 -14.35 1.51 6.04
N VAL A 46 -14.61 0.26 6.45
CA VAL A 46 -15.98 -0.24 6.64
C VAL A 46 -16.72 0.61 7.66
N GLY A 47 -16.10 0.93 8.80
CA GLY A 47 -16.65 1.84 9.80
C GLY A 47 -16.90 3.24 9.26
N ALA A 48 -15.94 3.80 8.50
CA ALA A 48 -16.06 5.11 7.88
C ALA A 48 -17.23 5.17 6.88
N VAL A 49 -17.33 4.18 6.00
CA VAL A 49 -18.43 4.08 5.02
C VAL A 49 -19.78 3.94 5.72
N ALA A 50 -19.88 3.12 6.77
CA ALA A 50 -21.12 3.00 7.55
C ALA A 50 -21.55 4.35 8.15
N LEU A 51 -20.61 5.11 8.72
CA LEU A 51 -20.85 6.45 9.27
C LEU A 51 -21.26 7.46 8.18
N LEU A 52 -20.58 7.43 7.02
CA LEU A 52 -20.92 8.27 5.87
C LEU A 52 -22.34 7.97 5.36
N VAL A 53 -22.71 6.69 5.22
CA VAL A 53 -24.06 6.28 4.80
C VAL A 53 -25.11 6.72 5.81
N ALA A 54 -24.85 6.58 7.11
CA ALA A 54 -25.75 7.06 8.16
C ALA A 54 -25.92 8.59 8.12
N GLY A 55 -24.81 9.32 7.96
CA GLY A 55 -24.79 10.77 7.81
C GLY A 55 -25.53 11.24 6.55
N PHE A 56 -25.31 10.57 5.43
CA PHE A 56 -25.98 10.82 4.15
C PHE A 56 -27.49 10.62 4.28
N ARG A 57 -27.95 9.46 4.77
CA ARG A 57 -29.39 9.20 5.02
C ARG A 57 -30.03 10.26 5.90
N ARG A 58 -29.33 10.73 6.95
CA ARG A 58 -29.82 11.78 7.85
C ARG A 58 -29.99 13.14 7.15
N ALA A 59 -29.13 13.45 6.18
CA ALA A 59 -29.17 14.71 5.45
C ALA A 59 -30.29 14.77 4.40
N PHE A 60 -30.77 13.62 3.94
CA PHE A 60 -31.82 13.51 2.92
C PHE A 60 -33.25 13.37 3.49
N LYS A 61 -33.43 13.46 4.81
CA LYS A 61 -34.78 13.53 5.43
C LYS A 61 -35.55 14.77 4.92
N THR A 62 -36.87 14.63 4.77
CA THR A 62 -37.77 15.62 4.15
C THR A 62 -37.64 17.04 4.73
N ASP A 63 -37.46 17.17 6.04
CA ASP A 63 -37.36 18.48 6.72
C ASP A 63 -35.98 19.15 6.66
N ARG A 64 -35.05 18.64 5.84
CA ARG A 64 -33.68 19.19 5.74
C ARG A 64 -33.53 20.11 4.53
N PRO A 65 -32.85 21.26 4.71
CA PRO A 65 -32.64 22.21 3.63
C PRO A 65 -31.73 21.63 2.54
N LEU A 66 -31.88 22.09 1.30
CA LEU A 66 -31.08 21.67 0.15
C LEU A 66 -29.56 21.71 0.41
N ARG A 67 -29.08 22.74 1.14
CA ARG A 67 -27.67 22.86 1.55
C ARG A 67 -27.17 21.64 2.33
N SER A 68 -28.01 21.03 3.17
CA SER A 68 -27.67 19.82 3.91
C SER A 68 -27.44 18.63 2.98
N LYS A 69 -28.24 18.53 1.91
CA LYS A 69 -28.13 17.46 0.90
C LYS A 69 -26.85 17.62 0.09
N ILE A 70 -26.57 18.85 -0.38
CA ILE A 70 -25.34 19.18 -1.13
C ILE A 70 -24.08 18.86 -0.30
N VAL A 71 -24.01 19.35 0.94
CA VAL A 71 -22.86 19.09 1.82
C VAL A 71 -22.71 17.60 2.09
N ALA A 72 -23.80 16.88 2.35
CA ALA A 72 -23.73 15.44 2.57
C ALA A 72 -23.26 14.67 1.33
N SER A 73 -23.73 15.04 0.14
CA SER A 73 -23.25 14.45 -1.12
C SER A 73 -21.76 14.70 -1.31
N ILE A 74 -21.28 15.95 -1.16
CA ILE A 74 -19.86 16.28 -1.33
C ILE A 74 -19.00 15.50 -0.32
N VAL A 75 -19.34 15.57 0.97
CA VAL A 75 -18.55 14.91 2.02
C VAL A 75 -18.54 13.39 1.84
N THR A 76 -19.67 12.80 1.48
CA THR A 76 -19.75 11.36 1.20
C THR A 76 -18.91 10.98 -0.01
N SER A 77 -19.01 11.72 -1.12
CA SER A 77 -18.22 11.48 -2.32
C SER A 77 -16.73 11.58 -2.04
N VAL A 78 -16.28 12.59 -1.28
CA VAL A 78 -14.87 12.72 -0.90
C VAL A 78 -14.41 11.54 -0.04
N GLY A 79 -15.19 11.16 0.99
CA GLY A 79 -14.82 10.02 1.84
C GLY A 79 -14.79 8.68 1.10
N VAL A 80 -15.73 8.46 0.18
CA VAL A 80 -15.74 7.28 -0.71
C VAL A 80 -14.56 7.31 -1.67
N LEU A 81 -14.21 8.49 -2.23
CA LEU A 81 -13.06 8.64 -3.11
C LEU A 81 -11.74 8.32 -2.39
N VAL A 82 -11.58 8.75 -1.15
CA VAL A 82 -10.40 8.41 -0.32
C VAL A 82 -10.29 6.89 -0.12
N CYS A 83 -11.41 6.22 0.17
CA CYS A 83 -11.45 4.76 0.27
C CYS A 83 -11.10 4.08 -1.06
N ALA A 84 -11.71 4.52 -2.16
CA ALA A 84 -11.45 3.98 -3.49
C ALA A 84 -9.99 4.16 -3.92
N LEU A 85 -9.41 5.34 -3.64
CA LEU A 85 -8.02 5.64 -3.91
C LEU A 85 -7.08 4.73 -3.12
N PHE A 86 -7.38 4.48 -1.84
CA PHE A 86 -6.63 3.55 -1.02
C PHE A 86 -6.62 2.14 -1.63
N LEU A 87 -7.81 1.62 -1.97
CA LEU A 87 -7.95 0.30 -2.58
C LEU A 87 -7.20 0.21 -3.91
N PHE A 88 -7.29 1.24 -4.74
CA PHE A 88 -6.59 1.32 -6.02
C PHE A 88 -5.07 1.30 -5.82
N ILE A 89 -4.53 2.16 -4.95
CA ILE A 89 -3.08 2.23 -4.73
C ILE A 89 -2.57 0.89 -4.22
N PHE A 90 -3.22 0.32 -3.21
CA PHE A 90 -2.74 -0.89 -2.54
C PHE A 90 -2.90 -2.14 -3.41
N PHE A 91 -4.05 -2.34 -4.06
CA PHE A 91 -4.35 -3.61 -4.75
C PHE A 91 -4.06 -3.60 -6.25
N VAL A 92 -3.97 -2.41 -6.86
CA VAL A 92 -3.76 -2.26 -8.31
C VAL A 92 -2.42 -1.61 -8.59
N ALA A 93 -2.21 -0.37 -8.16
CA ALA A 93 -1.00 0.38 -8.51
C ALA A 93 0.28 -0.26 -7.93
N ALA A 94 0.20 -0.84 -6.73
CA ALA A 94 1.33 -1.56 -6.13
C ALA A 94 1.76 -2.79 -6.95
N LYS A 95 0.89 -3.34 -7.81
CA LYS A 95 1.20 -4.48 -8.68
C LYS A 95 1.76 -4.07 -10.04
N TRP A 96 1.86 -2.77 -10.34
CA TRP A 96 2.41 -2.27 -11.60
C TRP A 96 3.94 -2.36 -11.68
N ILE A 97 4.55 -3.32 -10.98
CA ILE A 97 5.96 -3.63 -11.13
C ILE A 97 6.11 -4.36 -12.47
N PRO A 98 6.99 -3.90 -13.38
CA PRO A 98 7.24 -4.58 -14.64
C PRO A 98 7.56 -6.06 -14.39
N ALA A 99 6.93 -6.95 -15.15
CA ALA A 99 7.31 -8.35 -15.14
C ALA A 99 8.80 -8.48 -15.52
N ALA A 100 9.46 -9.51 -15.00
CA ALA A 100 10.83 -9.85 -15.37
C ALA A 100 10.84 -11.05 -16.33
N PRO A 101 10.44 -10.88 -17.61
CA PRO A 101 10.29 -11.99 -18.55
C PRO A 101 11.61 -12.72 -18.83
N GLY A 102 12.75 -12.06 -18.65
CA GLY A 102 14.09 -12.63 -18.81
C GLY A 102 14.66 -13.30 -17.55
N ALA A 103 13.88 -13.44 -16.47
CA ALA A 103 14.37 -14.10 -15.26
C ALA A 103 14.67 -15.60 -15.54
N PRO A 104 15.87 -16.09 -15.18
CA PRO A 104 16.23 -17.49 -15.37
C PRO A 104 15.28 -18.44 -14.64
N ARG A 105 14.88 -19.53 -15.30
CA ARG A 105 14.07 -20.60 -14.69
C ARG A 105 14.96 -21.69 -14.10
N VAL A 106 14.41 -22.49 -13.19
CA VAL A 106 15.12 -23.66 -12.64
C VAL A 106 15.58 -24.57 -13.78
N GLY A 107 16.86 -24.96 -13.76
CA GLY A 107 17.50 -25.78 -14.80
C GLY A 107 18.09 -25.00 -15.98
N GLN A 108 17.82 -23.70 -16.09
CA GLN A 108 18.50 -22.85 -17.08
C GLN A 108 19.87 -22.41 -16.57
N LYS A 109 20.85 -22.30 -17.49
CA LYS A 109 22.15 -21.71 -17.18
C LYS A 109 21.94 -20.25 -16.77
N ALA A 110 22.44 -19.87 -15.60
CA ALA A 110 22.45 -18.47 -15.18
C ALA A 110 23.25 -17.64 -16.20
N PRO A 111 22.74 -16.47 -16.63
CA PRO A 111 23.51 -15.53 -17.45
C PRO A 111 24.81 -15.19 -16.75
N ASP A 112 25.91 -15.11 -17.51
CA ASP A 112 27.15 -14.59 -16.95
C ASP A 112 26.99 -13.09 -16.71
N VAL A 113 27.36 -12.64 -15.51
CA VAL A 113 27.19 -11.27 -15.07
C VAL A 113 28.45 -10.87 -14.32
N THR A 114 28.97 -9.71 -14.68
CA THR A 114 30.03 -9.03 -13.94
C THR A 114 29.42 -7.83 -13.24
N ILE A 115 29.48 -7.83 -11.91
CA ILE A 115 29.05 -6.72 -11.06
C ILE A 115 30.26 -6.13 -10.33
N THR A 116 30.18 -4.87 -9.98
CA THR A 116 31.21 -4.22 -9.20
C THR A 116 30.93 -4.43 -7.71
N ASP A 117 31.96 -4.78 -6.94
CA ASP A 117 31.87 -4.87 -5.48
C ASP A 117 31.92 -3.48 -4.81
N THR A 118 31.89 -3.47 -3.48
CA THR A 118 31.96 -2.24 -2.67
C THR A 118 33.28 -1.48 -2.79
N ASN A 119 34.33 -2.11 -3.32
CA ASN A 119 35.65 -1.54 -3.53
C ASN A 119 35.90 -1.12 -4.99
N ASN A 120 34.85 -1.01 -5.79
CA ASN A 120 34.92 -0.77 -7.24
C ASN A 120 35.63 -1.87 -8.04
N LYS A 121 35.76 -3.09 -7.49
CA LYS A 121 36.39 -4.20 -8.18
C LYS A 121 35.35 -4.98 -8.98
N PRO A 122 35.57 -5.26 -10.28
CA PRO A 122 34.69 -6.13 -11.06
C PRO A 122 34.80 -7.57 -10.54
N ILE A 123 33.65 -8.20 -10.29
CA ILE A 123 33.49 -9.59 -9.87
C ILE A 123 32.49 -10.26 -10.81
N SER A 124 32.90 -11.38 -11.41
CA SER A 124 32.01 -12.21 -12.23
C SER A 124 31.45 -13.41 -11.46
N LEU A 125 30.31 -13.93 -11.91
CA LEU A 125 29.74 -15.19 -11.40
C LEU A 125 30.71 -16.36 -11.52
N ALA A 126 31.41 -16.47 -12.65
CA ALA A 126 32.42 -17.51 -12.88
C ALA A 126 33.60 -17.39 -11.90
N GLN A 127 33.99 -16.17 -11.53
CA GLN A 127 35.04 -15.94 -10.55
C GLN A 127 34.60 -16.38 -9.15
N LEU A 128 33.34 -16.11 -8.77
CA LEU A 128 32.81 -16.55 -7.47
C LEU A 128 32.77 -18.07 -7.33
N LEU A 129 32.51 -18.80 -8.41
CA LEU A 129 32.49 -20.27 -8.42
C LEU A 129 33.89 -20.90 -8.41
N SER A 130 34.91 -20.19 -8.88
CA SER A 130 36.29 -20.70 -8.97
C SER A 130 37.17 -20.26 -7.79
N THR A 131 36.85 -19.17 -7.11
CA THR A 131 37.61 -18.66 -5.97
C THR A 131 37.43 -19.58 -4.75
N PRO A 132 38.50 -20.21 -4.22
CA PRO A 132 38.37 -21.13 -3.11
C PRO A 132 37.90 -20.45 -1.82
N ILE A 133 36.95 -21.08 -1.14
CA ILE A 133 36.56 -20.76 0.23
C ILE A 133 37.05 -21.93 1.09
N GLU A 134 37.89 -21.65 2.10
CA GLU A 134 38.50 -22.69 2.94
C GLU A 134 39.26 -23.78 2.14
N GLY A 135 39.92 -23.36 1.05
CA GLY A 135 40.74 -24.25 0.22
C GLY A 135 39.96 -25.13 -0.76
N LYS A 136 38.64 -24.95 -0.92
CA LYS A 136 37.82 -25.69 -1.90
C LYS A 136 36.99 -24.74 -2.76
N PRO A 137 36.77 -25.05 -4.04
CA PRO A 137 35.85 -24.27 -4.87
C PRO A 137 34.41 -24.41 -4.33
N PRO A 138 33.65 -23.32 -4.24
CA PRO A 138 32.27 -23.37 -3.80
C PRO A 138 31.38 -24.14 -4.78
N ARG A 139 30.37 -24.83 -4.25
CA ARG A 139 29.44 -25.67 -5.04
C ARG A 139 28.32 -24.87 -5.71
N GLY A 140 28.16 -23.60 -5.36
CA GLY A 140 27.09 -22.75 -5.87
C GLY A 140 27.21 -21.33 -5.35
N VAL A 141 26.41 -20.45 -5.95
CA VAL A 141 26.31 -19.03 -5.58
C VAL A 141 24.85 -18.72 -5.30
N VAL A 142 24.58 -18.00 -4.21
CA VAL A 142 23.25 -17.46 -3.90
C VAL A 142 23.22 -16.00 -4.33
N LEU A 143 22.34 -15.68 -5.28
CA LEU A 143 22.11 -14.31 -5.75
C LEU A 143 20.92 -13.71 -4.99
N ILE A 144 21.16 -12.62 -4.26
CA ILE A 144 20.12 -11.89 -3.52
C ILE A 144 19.90 -10.55 -4.21
N PHE A 145 18.78 -10.41 -4.91
CA PHE A 145 18.35 -9.14 -5.49
C PHE A 145 17.56 -8.34 -4.45
N TYR A 146 17.95 -7.09 -4.21
CA TYR A 146 17.27 -6.21 -3.27
C TYR A 146 17.08 -4.81 -3.88
N ARG A 147 16.01 -4.12 -3.50
CA ARG A 147 15.66 -2.79 -4.00
C ARG A 147 16.22 -1.72 -3.06
N GLY A 148 17.53 -1.46 -3.18
CA GLY A 148 18.26 -0.42 -2.44
C GLY A 148 18.84 -0.88 -1.10
N TYR A 149 20.05 -0.42 -0.80
CA TYR A 149 20.68 -0.52 0.53
C TYR A 149 20.71 0.88 1.14
N TRP A 150 20.50 0.98 2.45
CA TRP A 150 20.45 2.24 3.21
C TRP A 150 21.60 2.28 4.20
#